data_AF-A0A9W7SRK3-F1
#
_entry.id   AF-A0A9W7SRK3-F1
#
_cell.length_a   1.000
_cell.length_b   1.000
_cell.length_c   1.000
_cell.angle_alpha   90.00
_cell.angle_beta   90.00
_cell.angle_gamma   90.00
#
_symmetry.space_group_name_H-M   'P 1'
#
loop_
_entity.id
_entity.type
_entity.pdbx_description
1 polymer ?
#
loop_
_entity_poly.entity_id
_entity_poly.type
_entity_poly.pdbx_seq_one_letter_code
_entity_poly.pdbx_strand_id
1 'polypeptide(L)'
;MDLSDYLCQGEIRQLNEAFDISLKHDSTLVFWTGIPSKLARDWAYKNGLKTLTMAMGPLYATNKRARPQSRKSDKLWSRYMKGASWIFAQQACQSRHAVVLTSAPPNVYSLREHSSYRDIEEPILKGSRHSAHTIQIDYVHPTVPGAMRFRYQVWPEDRISEWIDFLECVAIKGVVKKIVQRTILRELERSRILENAKLLCLEEVSSRSSYTLSGCRLQEPAVVQKAAKQAKVEEEQRAAQARRAIKQARVEKEQQAAQAKRAVKQASVQEQQRVAQAKRAIKQARVEKEQQAAQAKRAVKQARVQEQQRVAQAKRAVKQAKVKKAQQTAQAKRAVKQARVQEQQRVAQAKRAAKQARVQEQQRVAQAKRAVKQAKVKKAQQTAQAKRAVKQARVQEQQRLAQAKRAAKQARVQEQQRLAQAKRAVKQARVKEEQRAAQSVIE
;
A
#
# COMPACT_ATOMS: atom_id res chain seq x y z
N MET A 1 -33.99 1.31 -11.15
CA MET A 1 -33.19 1.70 -9.98
C MET A 1 -32.65 3.06 -10.33
N ASP A 2 -33.12 4.09 -9.63
CA ASP A 2 -32.81 5.48 -9.93
C ASP A 2 -31.81 6.04 -8.91
N LEU A 3 -31.02 7.05 -9.30
CA LEU A 3 -29.92 7.57 -8.45
C LEU A 3 -30.47 8.21 -7.18
N SER A 4 -31.71 8.71 -7.29
CA SER A 4 -32.57 9.20 -6.20
C SER A 4 -32.85 8.14 -5.13
N ASP A 5 -32.80 6.85 -5.45
CA ASP A 5 -32.95 5.77 -4.45
C ASP A 5 -31.73 5.69 -3.51
N TYR A 6 -30.58 6.23 -3.91
CA TYR A 6 -29.32 6.07 -3.19
C TYR A 6 -28.81 7.34 -2.52
N LEU A 7 -28.97 8.50 -3.16
CA LEU A 7 -28.37 9.77 -2.74
C LEU A 7 -29.38 10.91 -2.78
N CYS A 8 -29.22 11.89 -1.88
CA CYS A 8 -29.92 13.15 -1.98
C CYS A 8 -29.20 14.09 -2.98
N GLN A 9 -29.92 15.09 -3.50
CA GLN A 9 -29.38 16.00 -4.53
C GLN A 9 -28.11 16.75 -4.08
N GLY A 10 -28.01 17.12 -2.80
CA GLY A 10 -26.80 17.74 -2.25
C GLY A 10 -25.58 16.80 -2.25
N GLU A 11 -25.78 15.52 -1.97
CA GLU A 11 -24.71 14.51 -2.00
C GLU A 11 -24.24 14.21 -3.42
N ILE A 12 -25.16 14.21 -4.38
CA ILE A 12 -24.84 14.07 -5.81
C ILE A 12 -23.94 15.23 -6.26
N ARG A 13 -24.31 16.48 -5.93
CA ARG A 13 -23.49 17.65 -6.27
C ARG A 13 -22.09 17.57 -5.67
N GLN A 14 -21.99 17.22 -4.39
CA GLN A 14 -20.70 17.10 -3.71
C GLN A 14 -19.80 16.02 -4.32
N LEU A 15 -20.38 14.88 -4.71
CA LEU A 15 -19.65 13.79 -5.36
C LEU A 15 -19.21 14.17 -6.78
N ASN A 16 -20.09 14.80 -7.56
CA ASN A 16 -19.76 15.28 -8.89
C ASN A 16 -18.61 16.29 -8.85
N GLU A 17 -18.69 17.31 -7.99
CA GLU A 17 -17.61 18.30 -7.85
C GLU A 17 -16.27 17.65 -7.45
N ALA A 18 -16.31 16.72 -6.50
CA ALA A 18 -15.10 15.99 -6.09
C ALA A 18 -14.51 15.16 -7.24
N PHE A 19 -15.35 14.49 -8.03
CA PHE A 19 -14.89 13.68 -9.16
C PHE A 19 -14.45 14.51 -10.35
N ASP A 20 -15.13 15.61 -10.66
CA ASP A 20 -14.76 16.49 -11.76
C ASP A 20 -13.37 17.12 -11.52
N ILE A 21 -13.06 17.46 -10.27
CA ILE A 21 -11.72 17.95 -9.89
C ILE A 21 -10.70 16.81 -9.91
N SER A 22 -11.02 15.67 -9.28
CA SER A 22 -10.05 14.58 -9.06
C SER A 22 -9.73 13.81 -10.35
N LEU A 23 -10.71 13.66 -11.25
CA LEU A 23 -10.63 12.82 -12.45
C LEU A 23 -10.44 13.63 -13.75
N LYS A 24 -10.22 14.95 -13.65
CA LYS A 24 -10.11 15.86 -14.80
C LYS A 24 -9.13 15.39 -15.88
N HIS A 25 -8.00 14.81 -15.46
CA HIS A 25 -6.91 14.38 -16.34
C HIS A 25 -6.77 12.86 -16.45
N ASP A 26 -7.69 12.11 -15.83
CA ASP A 26 -7.61 10.65 -15.82
C ASP A 26 -8.38 10.08 -17.01
N SER A 27 -7.67 9.43 -17.94
CA SER A 27 -8.27 8.72 -19.07
C SER A 27 -8.72 7.30 -18.72
N THR A 28 -8.30 6.77 -17.56
CA THR A 28 -8.53 5.39 -17.14
C THR A 28 -8.93 5.33 -15.67
N LEU A 29 -10.05 4.65 -15.39
CA LEU A 29 -10.59 4.48 -14.03
C LEU A 29 -10.51 3.02 -13.59
N VAL A 30 -10.24 2.81 -12.29
CA VAL A 30 -10.05 1.47 -11.73
C VAL A 30 -11.23 1.04 -10.87
N PHE A 31 -11.82 -0.08 -11.24
CA PHE A 31 -12.87 -0.82 -10.55
C PHE A 31 -12.29 -2.12 -10.00
N TRP A 32 -13.00 -2.76 -9.06
CA TRP A 32 -12.55 -4.04 -8.52
C TRP A 32 -13.70 -4.87 -7.97
N THR A 33 -13.60 -6.19 -8.14
CA THR A 33 -14.53 -7.17 -7.58
C THR A 33 -13.78 -8.44 -7.19
N GLY A 34 -14.24 -9.13 -6.15
CA GLY A 34 -13.62 -10.37 -5.69
C GLY A 34 -12.19 -10.24 -5.13
N ILE A 35 -11.66 -9.02 -4.96
CA ILE A 35 -10.32 -8.78 -4.40
C ILE A 35 -10.35 -7.82 -3.19
N PRO A 36 -9.36 -7.86 -2.28
CA PRO A 36 -9.28 -6.95 -1.15
C PRO A 36 -9.09 -5.48 -1.58
N SER A 37 -9.83 -4.56 -0.95
CA SER A 37 -9.77 -3.12 -1.29
C SER A 37 -8.38 -2.50 -1.10
N LYS A 38 -7.57 -3.01 -0.16
CA LYS A 38 -6.18 -2.59 0.00
C LYS A 38 -5.32 -2.97 -1.22
N LEU A 39 -5.48 -4.19 -1.73
CA LEU A 39 -4.76 -4.65 -2.92
C LEU A 39 -5.13 -3.81 -4.15
N ALA A 40 -6.42 -3.52 -4.33
CA ALA A 40 -6.90 -2.67 -5.41
C ALA A 40 -6.29 -1.26 -5.35
N ARG A 41 -6.26 -0.66 -4.15
CA ARG A 41 -5.66 0.66 -3.94
C ARG A 41 -4.16 0.68 -4.21
N ASP A 42 -3.44 -0.31 -3.68
CA ASP A 42 -1.99 -0.42 -3.85
C ASP A 42 -1.62 -0.65 -5.33
N TRP A 43 -2.41 -1.42 -6.06
CA TRP A 43 -2.23 -1.63 -7.50
C TRP A 43 -2.50 -0.35 -8.29
N ALA A 44 -3.61 0.34 -8.00
CA ALA A 44 -3.96 1.59 -8.70
C ALA A 44 -2.89 2.67 -8.47
N TYR A 45 -2.44 2.85 -7.22
CA TYR A 45 -1.37 3.78 -6.87
C TYR A 45 -0.07 3.51 -7.66
N LYS A 46 0.33 2.23 -7.76
CA LYS A 46 1.54 1.84 -8.50
C LYS A 46 1.44 2.09 -10.01
N ASN A 47 0.23 2.06 -10.57
CA ASN A 47 -0.01 2.27 -12.00
C ASN A 47 -0.40 3.73 -12.33
N GLY A 48 -0.38 4.64 -11.35
CA GLY A 48 -0.79 6.03 -11.56
C GLY A 48 -2.29 6.19 -11.84
N LEU A 49 -3.11 5.21 -11.45
CA LEU A 49 -4.55 5.19 -11.69
C LEU A 49 -5.34 5.44 -10.39
N LYS A 50 -6.61 5.84 -10.53
CA LYS A 50 -7.48 6.12 -9.38
C LYS A 50 -8.62 5.12 -9.25
N THR A 51 -8.80 4.64 -8.02
CA THR A 51 -10.01 3.90 -7.60
C THR A 51 -11.09 4.87 -7.11
N LEU A 52 -12.35 4.44 -7.06
CA LEU A 52 -13.46 5.20 -6.44
C LEU A 52 -13.05 5.80 -5.09
N THR A 53 -12.41 5.01 -4.21
CA THR A 53 -12.02 5.48 -2.88
C THR A 53 -10.93 6.55 -2.89
N MET A 54 -10.07 6.57 -3.92
CA MET A 54 -9.06 7.60 -4.11
C MET A 54 -9.68 8.86 -4.71
N ALA A 55 -10.59 8.70 -5.67
CA ALA A 55 -11.30 9.80 -6.32
C ALA A 55 -12.18 10.58 -5.34
N MET A 56 -12.82 9.89 -4.39
CA MET A 56 -13.63 10.51 -3.34
C MET A 56 -12.82 11.39 -2.35
N GLY A 57 -11.51 11.17 -2.23
CA GLY A 57 -10.62 11.96 -1.39
C GLY A 57 -11.13 12.14 0.06
N PRO A 58 -11.30 13.39 0.56
CA PRO A 58 -11.78 13.66 1.92
C PRO A 58 -13.17 13.07 2.25
N LEU A 59 -14.00 12.81 1.24
CA LEU A 59 -15.32 12.18 1.43
C LEU A 59 -15.19 10.71 1.86
N TYR A 60 -14.03 10.09 1.60
CA TYR A 60 -13.69 8.72 1.98
C TYR A 60 -12.57 8.71 3.04
N ALA A 61 -12.83 9.19 4.26
CA ALA A 61 -11.88 9.04 5.36
C ALA A 61 -11.90 7.61 5.93
N THR A 62 -10.77 6.92 6.06
CA THR A 62 -10.74 5.56 6.66
C THR A 62 -11.23 5.53 8.12
N ASN A 63 -11.05 6.64 8.84
CA ASN A 63 -11.59 6.83 10.18
C ASN A 63 -13.06 7.29 10.12
N LYS A 64 -13.98 6.49 10.68
CA LYS A 64 -15.42 6.81 10.73
C LYS A 64 -15.69 8.21 11.28
N ARG A 65 -14.89 8.71 12.24
CA ARG A 65 -15.08 10.02 12.89
C ARG A 65 -14.63 11.22 12.07
N ALA A 66 -13.80 11.02 11.05
CA ALA A 66 -13.26 12.09 10.21
C ALA A 66 -14.06 12.30 8.91
N ARG A 67 -15.12 11.50 8.68
CA ARG A 67 -15.99 11.64 7.52
C ARG A 67 -17.01 12.75 7.75
N PRO A 68 -17.31 13.57 6.73
CA PRO A 68 -18.49 14.46 6.78
C PRO A 68 -19.78 13.67 7.09
N GLN A 69 -19.87 12.42 6.63
CA GLN A 69 -20.99 11.51 6.83
C GLN A 69 -20.86 10.62 8.08
N SER A 70 -19.98 10.96 9.03
CA SER A 70 -19.70 10.19 10.26
C SER A 70 -20.92 9.92 11.15
N ARG A 71 -21.97 10.73 11.01
CA ARG A 71 -23.26 10.60 11.72
C ARG A 71 -24.22 9.59 11.09
N LYS A 72 -23.93 9.08 9.88
CA LYS A 72 -24.79 8.12 9.17
C LYS A 72 -24.69 6.72 9.77
N SER A 73 -25.81 6.01 9.83
CA SER A 73 -25.84 4.58 10.16
C SER A 73 -25.11 3.75 9.09
N ASP A 74 -24.66 2.54 9.44
CA ASP A 74 -23.94 1.67 8.51
C ASP A 74 -24.79 1.32 7.26
N LYS A 75 -26.12 1.25 7.39
CA LYS A 75 -27.06 1.07 6.26
C LYS A 75 -27.06 2.28 5.31
N LEU A 76 -27.13 3.50 5.86
CA LEU A 76 -27.10 4.74 5.08
C LEU A 76 -25.74 4.96 4.42
N TRP A 77 -24.65 4.59 5.09
CA TRP A 77 -23.31 4.61 4.49
C TRP A 77 -23.19 3.63 3.31
N SER A 78 -23.77 2.44 3.44
CA SER A 78 -23.77 1.46 2.35
C SER A 78 -24.57 1.94 1.14
N ARG A 79 -25.72 2.60 1.37
CA ARG A 79 -26.51 3.26 0.30
C ARG A 79 -25.71 4.39 -0.36
N TYR A 80 -25.05 5.22 0.45
CA TYR A 80 -24.19 6.29 -0.06
C TYR A 80 -23.05 5.75 -0.93
N MET A 81 -22.36 4.69 -0.50
CA MET A 81 -21.29 4.07 -1.31
C MET A 81 -21.81 3.46 -2.61
N LYS A 82 -23.01 2.89 -2.63
CA LYS A 82 -23.67 2.41 -3.85
C LYS A 82 -23.98 3.55 -4.81
N GLY A 83 -24.45 4.69 -4.30
CA GLY A 83 -24.64 5.90 -5.10
C GLY A 83 -23.33 6.53 -5.60
N ALA A 84 -22.28 6.57 -4.77
CA ALA A 84 -20.97 7.07 -5.19
C ALA A 84 -20.35 6.18 -6.28
N SER A 85 -20.52 4.86 -6.14
CA SER A 85 -20.14 3.85 -7.13
C SER A 85 -20.86 4.04 -8.47
N TRP A 86 -22.16 4.37 -8.43
CA TRP A 86 -22.90 4.76 -9.63
C TRP A 86 -22.27 5.98 -10.31
N ILE A 87 -22.14 7.11 -9.59
CA ILE A 87 -21.63 8.35 -10.20
C ILE A 87 -20.21 8.13 -10.76
N PHE A 88 -19.38 7.36 -10.07
CA PHE A 88 -18.04 7.01 -10.55
C PHE A 88 -18.07 6.17 -11.84
N ALA A 89 -19.01 5.23 -11.97
CA ALA A 89 -19.22 4.50 -13.22
C ALA A 89 -19.70 5.42 -14.35
N GLN A 90 -20.56 6.39 -14.06
CA GLN A 90 -21.01 7.39 -15.04
C GLN A 90 -19.87 8.29 -15.52
N GLN A 91 -18.93 8.64 -14.63
CA GLN A 91 -17.71 9.35 -15.00
C GLN A 91 -16.84 8.52 -15.95
N ALA A 92 -16.80 7.19 -15.82
CA ALA A 92 -16.10 6.34 -16.76
C ALA A 92 -16.72 6.38 -18.19
N CYS A 93 -18.03 6.56 -18.29
CA CYS A 93 -18.73 6.67 -19.58
C CYS A 93 -18.46 7.98 -20.34
N GLN A 94 -17.73 8.95 -19.76
CA GLN A 94 -17.31 10.17 -20.43
C GLN A 94 -16.04 9.95 -21.25
N SER A 95 -16.07 8.99 -22.17
CA SER A 95 -14.93 8.63 -23.05
C SER A 95 -13.66 8.23 -22.29
N ARG A 96 -13.79 7.39 -21.25
CA ARG A 96 -12.66 6.83 -20.49
C ARG A 96 -12.59 5.30 -20.63
N HIS A 97 -11.42 4.74 -20.36
CA HIS A 97 -11.22 3.29 -20.23
C HIS A 97 -11.52 2.83 -18.80
N ALA A 98 -12.13 1.65 -18.65
CA ALA A 98 -12.36 1.03 -17.35
C ALA A 98 -11.47 -0.19 -17.16
N VAL A 99 -10.69 -0.20 -16.07
CA VAL A 99 -9.88 -1.36 -15.67
C VAL A 99 -10.50 -2.00 -14.45
N VAL A 100 -10.78 -3.29 -14.53
CA VAL A 100 -11.45 -4.02 -13.47
C VAL A 100 -10.50 -5.06 -12.91
N LEU A 101 -10.14 -4.87 -11.65
CA LEU A 101 -9.31 -5.80 -10.92
C LEU A 101 -10.19 -6.92 -10.36
N THR A 102 -9.97 -8.13 -10.84
CA THR A 102 -10.82 -9.29 -10.54
C THR A 102 -10.00 -10.47 -10.04
N SER A 103 -10.67 -11.44 -9.40
CA SER A 103 -10.07 -12.76 -9.19
C SER A 103 -9.96 -13.50 -10.53
N ALA A 104 -9.02 -14.43 -10.65
CA ALA A 104 -8.86 -15.17 -11.89
C ALA A 104 -10.10 -16.03 -12.21
N PRO A 105 -10.46 -16.20 -13.49
CA PRO A 105 -11.50 -17.13 -13.94
C PRO A 105 -11.32 -18.53 -13.34
N PRO A 106 -12.41 -19.24 -12.99
CA PRO A 106 -13.82 -18.93 -13.30
C PRO A 106 -14.50 -17.95 -12.32
N ASN A 107 -13.89 -17.68 -11.17
CA ASN A 107 -14.52 -16.91 -10.08
C ASN A 107 -14.12 -15.43 -10.15
N VAL A 108 -14.45 -14.77 -11.25
CA VAL A 108 -14.13 -13.36 -11.51
C VAL A 108 -14.79 -12.43 -10.49
N TYR A 109 -16.05 -12.71 -10.17
CA TYR A 109 -16.87 -11.88 -9.29
C TYR A 109 -16.70 -12.21 -7.80
N SER A 110 -16.99 -11.23 -6.95
CA SER A 110 -17.16 -11.45 -5.52
C SER A 110 -18.22 -12.51 -5.23
N LEU A 111 -17.98 -13.37 -4.23
CA LEU A 111 -18.95 -14.35 -3.73
C LEU A 111 -20.18 -13.73 -3.05
N ARG A 112 -20.28 -12.39 -3.02
CA ARG A 112 -21.43 -11.67 -2.45
C ARG A 112 -22.51 -11.54 -3.52
N GLU A 113 -23.72 -11.96 -3.20
CA GLU A 113 -24.89 -11.93 -4.09
C GLU A 113 -25.23 -10.54 -4.65
N HIS A 114 -24.86 -9.47 -3.92
CA HIS A 114 -25.11 -8.08 -4.32
C HIS A 114 -23.86 -7.21 -4.24
N SER A 115 -22.92 -7.43 -5.16
CA SER A 115 -21.71 -6.60 -5.25
C SER A 115 -22.01 -5.29 -5.98
N SER A 116 -21.44 -4.17 -5.52
CA SER A 116 -21.61 -2.87 -6.18
C SER A 116 -21.18 -2.91 -7.65
N TYR A 117 -20.11 -3.64 -7.97
CA TYR A 117 -19.65 -3.79 -9.35
C TYR A 117 -20.70 -4.48 -10.23
N ARG A 118 -21.19 -5.66 -9.83
CA ARG A 118 -22.14 -6.47 -10.63
C ARG A 118 -23.51 -5.81 -10.80
N ASP A 119 -24.04 -5.20 -9.75
CA ASP A 119 -25.42 -4.70 -9.74
C ASP A 119 -25.56 -3.25 -10.25
N ILE A 120 -24.48 -2.48 -10.17
CA ILE A 120 -24.49 -1.03 -10.42
C ILE A 120 -23.45 -0.67 -11.49
N GLU A 121 -22.15 -0.89 -11.23
CA GLU A 121 -21.08 -0.36 -12.08
C GLU A 121 -21.09 -1.01 -13.46
N GLU A 122 -21.02 -2.34 -13.55
CA GLU A 122 -20.93 -3.08 -14.80
C GLU A 122 -22.09 -2.80 -15.78
N PRO A 123 -23.37 -2.79 -15.36
CA PRO A 123 -24.48 -2.37 -16.21
C PRO A 123 -24.33 -0.95 -16.78
N ILE A 124 -23.77 -0.02 -16.00
CA ILE A 124 -23.55 1.36 -16.43
C ILE A 124 -22.39 1.43 -17.43
N LEU A 125 -21.26 0.78 -17.13
CA LEU A 125 -20.08 0.78 -18.00
C LEU A 125 -20.41 0.21 -19.39
N LYS A 126 -21.22 -0.85 -19.46
CA LYS A 126 -21.68 -1.48 -20.70
C LYS A 126 -22.80 -0.71 -21.43
N GLY A 127 -23.29 0.40 -20.88
CA GLY A 127 -24.38 1.19 -21.49
C GLY A 127 -25.77 0.55 -21.40
N SER A 128 -25.99 -0.46 -20.56
CA SER A 128 -27.32 -1.11 -20.44
C SER A 128 -28.37 -0.24 -19.72
N ARG A 129 -27.94 0.82 -19.02
CA ARG A 129 -28.83 1.73 -18.27
C ARG A 129 -28.87 3.16 -18.80
N HIS A 130 -27.90 3.58 -19.61
CA HIS A 130 -27.78 4.93 -20.17
C HIS A 130 -27.18 4.82 -21.58
N SER A 131 -27.48 5.77 -22.46
CA SER A 131 -26.92 5.81 -23.83
C SER A 131 -25.40 6.03 -23.88
N ALA A 132 -24.77 6.43 -22.77
CA ALA A 132 -23.33 6.60 -22.64
C ALA A 132 -22.67 5.35 -22.06
N HIS A 133 -21.58 4.89 -22.69
CA HIS A 133 -20.79 3.72 -22.31
C HIS A 133 -19.30 4.06 -22.23
N THR A 134 -18.52 3.25 -21.53
CA THR A 134 -17.05 3.37 -21.52
C THR A 134 -16.46 3.02 -22.88
N ILE A 135 -15.24 3.45 -23.19
CA ILE A 135 -14.56 3.04 -24.43
C ILE A 135 -14.31 1.53 -24.44
N GLN A 136 -13.81 1.00 -23.32
CA GLN A 136 -13.37 -0.38 -23.20
C GLN A 136 -13.32 -0.80 -21.73
N ILE A 137 -13.58 -2.08 -21.47
CA ILE A 137 -13.41 -2.71 -20.15
C ILE A 137 -12.32 -3.77 -20.24
N ASP A 138 -11.26 -3.60 -19.45
CA ASP A 138 -10.15 -4.55 -19.35
C ASP A 138 -10.11 -5.23 -17.99
N TYR A 139 -9.89 -6.54 -17.97
CA TYR A 139 -9.72 -7.31 -16.74
C TYR A 139 -8.26 -7.53 -16.41
N VAL A 140 -7.96 -7.47 -15.11
CA VAL A 140 -6.62 -7.68 -14.56
C VAL A 140 -6.72 -8.54 -13.32
N HIS A 141 -5.82 -9.53 -13.21
CA HIS A 141 -5.80 -10.49 -12.11
C HIS A 141 -4.57 -10.33 -11.22
N PRO A 142 -4.55 -9.32 -10.32
CA PRO A 142 -3.39 -9.07 -9.47
C PRO A 142 -3.12 -10.18 -8.45
N THR A 143 -4.05 -11.11 -8.25
CA THR A 143 -3.90 -12.28 -7.39
C THR A 143 -3.04 -13.38 -8.00
N VAL A 144 -2.88 -13.39 -9.34
CA VAL A 144 -2.05 -14.37 -10.04
C VAL A 144 -0.62 -13.79 -10.18
N PRO A 145 0.41 -14.46 -9.62
CA PRO A 145 1.79 -14.04 -9.79
C PRO A 145 2.16 -13.92 -11.27
N GLY A 146 2.74 -12.78 -11.67
CA GLY A 146 3.10 -12.49 -13.06
C GLY A 146 1.98 -11.87 -13.89
N ALA A 147 0.70 -12.01 -13.51
CA ALA A 147 -0.44 -11.41 -14.22
C ALA A 147 -0.73 -9.96 -13.83
N MET A 148 0.04 -9.37 -12.91
CA MET A 148 -0.22 -8.02 -12.39
C MET A 148 -0.20 -6.91 -13.45
N ARG A 149 0.49 -7.14 -14.57
CA ARG A 149 0.59 -6.21 -15.70
C ARG A 149 -0.14 -6.72 -16.95
N PHE A 150 -0.66 -7.94 -16.90
CA PHE A 150 -1.41 -8.52 -17.99
C PHE A 150 -2.85 -8.01 -17.92
N ARG A 151 -3.35 -7.52 -19.06
CA ARG A 151 -4.70 -6.99 -19.23
C ARG A 151 -5.27 -7.63 -20.48
N TYR A 152 -6.53 -8.00 -20.44
CA TYR A 152 -7.25 -8.47 -21.62
C TYR A 152 -8.63 -7.82 -21.64
N GLN A 153 -9.11 -7.56 -22.84
CA GLN A 153 -10.39 -6.90 -23.06
C GLN A 153 -11.54 -7.86 -22.79
N VAL A 154 -12.60 -7.37 -22.16
CA VAL A 154 -13.84 -8.15 -21.93
C VAL A 154 -15.05 -7.47 -22.57
N TRP A 155 -14.95 -6.18 -22.85
CA TRP A 155 -16.01 -5.41 -23.50
C TRP A 155 -15.40 -4.23 -24.26
N PRO A 156 -15.91 -3.86 -25.45
CA PRO A 156 -17.01 -4.50 -26.20
C PRO A 156 -16.67 -5.88 -26.78
N GLU A 157 -15.39 -6.17 -27.03
CA GLU A 157 -14.92 -7.47 -27.50
C GLU A 157 -14.43 -8.33 -26.34
N ASP A 158 -14.90 -9.57 -26.26
CA ASP A 158 -14.42 -10.54 -25.27
C ASP A 158 -13.15 -11.24 -25.78
N ARG A 159 -12.00 -10.87 -25.21
CA ARG A 159 -10.67 -11.39 -25.53
C ARG A 159 -10.14 -12.29 -24.42
N ILE A 160 -11.03 -13.08 -23.80
CA ILE A 160 -10.63 -14.07 -22.79
C ILE A 160 -9.62 -15.11 -23.29
N SER A 161 -9.56 -15.34 -24.61
CA SER A 161 -8.53 -16.20 -25.23
C SER A 161 -7.11 -15.71 -24.94
N GLU A 162 -6.87 -14.39 -24.95
CA GLU A 162 -5.54 -13.82 -24.66
C GLU A 162 -5.09 -14.16 -23.22
N TRP A 163 -6.04 -14.24 -22.28
CA TRP A 163 -5.76 -14.69 -20.92
C TRP A 163 -5.40 -16.18 -20.85
N ILE A 164 -6.09 -17.01 -21.63
CA ILE A 164 -5.80 -18.46 -21.73
C ILE A 164 -4.38 -18.65 -22.30
N ASP A 165 -4.05 -17.95 -23.39
CA ASP A 165 -2.73 -18.00 -24.03
C ASP A 165 -1.62 -17.53 -23.07
N PHE A 166 -1.88 -16.46 -22.31
CA PHE A 166 -0.97 -15.99 -21.27
C PHE A 166 -0.74 -17.06 -20.18
N LEU A 167 -1.81 -17.71 -19.71
CA LEU A 167 -1.69 -18.78 -18.72
C LEU A 167 -0.93 -19.98 -19.26
N GLU A 168 -1.11 -20.33 -20.53
CA GLU A 168 -0.34 -21.39 -21.19
C GLU A 168 1.15 -21.02 -21.26
N CYS A 169 1.47 -19.79 -21.64
CA CYS A 169 2.85 -19.27 -21.66
C CYS A 169 3.52 -19.24 -20.28
N VAL A 170 2.79 -18.85 -19.23
CA VAL A 170 3.29 -18.86 -17.84
C VAL A 170 3.41 -20.29 -17.30
N ALA A 171 2.50 -21.19 -17.66
CA ALA A 171 2.53 -22.60 -17.25
C ALA A 171 3.71 -23.39 -17.86
N ILE A 172 4.23 -22.95 -19.00
CA ILE A 172 5.45 -23.50 -19.62
C ILE A 172 6.70 -23.19 -18.76
N LYS A 173 6.71 -22.13 -17.95
CA LYS A 173 7.83 -21.71 -17.08
C LYS A 173 7.81 -22.23 -15.63
N GLY A 174 6.82 -23.06 -15.24
CA GLY A 174 6.85 -23.89 -14.03
C GLY A 174 6.12 -23.37 -12.76
N VAL A 175 5.54 -24.33 -12.02
CA VAL A 175 4.97 -24.30 -10.64
C VAL A 175 3.45 -24.05 -10.44
N VAL A 176 2.69 -23.45 -11.37
CA VAL A 176 1.20 -23.30 -11.20
C VAL A 176 0.39 -24.52 -11.73
N LYS A 177 1.09 -25.54 -12.22
CA LYS A 177 0.67 -26.54 -13.22
C LYS A 177 -0.32 -27.66 -12.81
N LYS A 178 -0.96 -27.64 -11.64
CA LYS A 178 -1.86 -28.78 -11.24
C LYS A 178 -3.24 -28.42 -10.71
N ILE A 179 -3.41 -27.30 -10.01
CA ILE A 179 -4.67 -27.01 -9.28
C ILE A 179 -5.58 -26.08 -10.09
N VAL A 180 -4.99 -25.08 -10.75
CA VAL A 180 -5.73 -24.08 -11.52
C VAL A 180 -6.13 -24.64 -12.90
N GLN A 181 -5.21 -25.35 -13.56
CA GLN A 181 -5.44 -25.95 -14.89
C GLN A 181 -6.58 -26.97 -14.91
N ARG A 182 -6.67 -27.89 -13.94
CA ARG A 182 -7.72 -28.94 -13.94
C ARG A 182 -9.13 -28.41 -13.68
N THR A 183 -9.26 -27.26 -13.04
CA THR A 183 -10.58 -26.70 -12.70
C THR A 183 -11.08 -25.84 -13.86
N ILE A 184 -10.21 -24.99 -14.41
CA ILE A 184 -10.53 -24.10 -15.53
C ILE A 184 -10.83 -24.90 -16.83
N LEU A 185 -10.02 -25.91 -17.15
CA LEU A 185 -10.24 -26.75 -18.35
C LEU A 185 -11.58 -27.52 -18.29
N ARG A 186 -11.92 -28.08 -17.11
CA ARG A 186 -13.18 -28.84 -16.94
C ARG A 186 -14.42 -27.95 -17.02
N GLU A 187 -14.32 -26.69 -16.63
CA GLU A 187 -15.44 -25.74 -16.68
C GLU A 187 -15.66 -25.21 -18.11
N LEU A 188 -14.58 -24.96 -18.87
CA LEU A 188 -14.65 -24.53 -20.26
C LEU A 188 -15.13 -25.66 -21.20
N GLU A 189 -14.70 -26.90 -20.98
CA GLU A 189 -15.21 -28.07 -21.71
C GLU A 189 -16.73 -28.27 -21.50
N ARG A 190 -17.24 -28.00 -20.30
CA ARG A 190 -18.69 -28.08 -20.02
C ARG A 190 -19.49 -27.04 -20.78
N SER A 191 -19.00 -25.82 -20.90
CA SER A 191 -19.66 -24.76 -21.67
C SER A 191 -19.71 -25.08 -23.17
N ARG A 192 -18.64 -25.67 -23.73
CA ARG A 192 -18.59 -26.08 -25.15
C ARG A 192 -19.51 -27.26 -25.48
N ILE A 193 -19.73 -28.18 -24.53
CA ILE A 193 -20.66 -29.30 -24.68
C ILE A 193 -22.12 -28.83 -24.67
N LEU A 194 -22.45 -27.82 -23.86
CA LEU A 194 -23.80 -27.22 -23.79
C LEU A 194 -24.18 -26.44 -25.06
N GLU A 195 -23.19 -25.83 -25.73
CA GLU A 195 -23.39 -25.10 -26.98
C GLU A 195 -23.59 -26.05 -28.17
N ASN A 196 -22.83 -27.14 -28.23
CA ASN A 196 -23.00 -28.19 -29.25
C ASN A 196 -24.31 -29.00 -29.09
N ALA A 197 -24.80 -29.17 -27.85
CA ALA A 197 -26.08 -29.84 -27.59
C ALA A 197 -27.30 -29.03 -28.09
N LYS A 198 -27.18 -27.71 -28.29
CA LYS A 198 -28.25 -26.89 -28.88
C LYS A 198 -28.34 -27.00 -30.40
N LEU A 199 -27.23 -27.35 -31.07
CA LEU A 199 -27.18 -27.49 -32.53
C LEU A 199 -27.73 -28.86 -33.00
N LEU A 200 -27.60 -29.91 -32.18
CA LEU A 200 -28.07 -31.27 -32.51
C LEU A 200 -29.59 -31.48 -32.42
N CYS A 201 -30.34 -30.56 -31.80
CA CYS A 201 -31.80 -30.67 -31.70
C CYS A 201 -32.57 -30.16 -32.95
N LEU A 202 -31.88 -29.70 -34.00
CA LEU A 202 -32.52 -29.14 -35.21
C LEU A 202 -32.51 -30.06 -36.45
N GLU A 203 -31.85 -31.23 -36.40
CA GLU A 203 -31.74 -32.11 -37.58
C GLU A 203 -32.64 -33.37 -37.59
N GLU A 204 -33.33 -33.73 -36.50
CA GLU A 204 -34.14 -34.97 -36.41
C GLU A 204 -35.64 -34.83 -36.78
N VAL A 205 -36.00 -33.99 -37.77
CA VAL A 205 -37.38 -33.95 -38.31
C VAL A 205 -37.36 -33.98 -39.85
N SER A 206 -36.75 -35.00 -40.44
CA SER A 206 -36.98 -35.33 -41.84
C SER A 206 -36.58 -36.77 -42.11
N SER A 207 -37.54 -37.72 -42.04
CA SER A 207 -37.60 -38.95 -42.85
C SER A 207 -38.47 -40.03 -42.20
N ARG A 208 -39.74 -40.15 -42.62
CA ARG A 208 -40.47 -41.43 -42.61
C ARG A 208 -41.75 -41.39 -43.46
N SER A 209 -41.68 -42.07 -44.61
CA SER A 209 -42.78 -42.47 -45.51
C SER A 209 -42.14 -43.44 -46.52
N SER A 210 -42.67 -44.56 -47.00
CA SER A 210 -43.94 -45.30 -46.93
C SER A 210 -43.70 -46.64 -47.65
N TYR A 211 -44.38 -47.75 -47.31
CA TYR A 211 -44.66 -48.83 -48.28
C TYR A 211 -45.97 -49.58 -47.91
N THR A 212 -46.86 -49.78 -48.87
CA THR A 212 -48.07 -50.63 -48.77
C THR A 212 -48.14 -51.67 -49.89
N LEU A 213 -48.88 -52.75 -49.58
CA LEU A 213 -49.23 -53.97 -50.32
C LEU A 213 -49.61 -53.88 -51.81
N SER A 214 -49.39 -54.98 -52.54
CA SER A 214 -50.30 -55.62 -53.52
C SER A 214 -49.70 -56.99 -53.92
N GLY A 215 -50.40 -58.12 -54.11
CA GLY A 215 -51.80 -58.40 -54.41
C GLY A 215 -51.95 -58.84 -55.87
N CYS A 216 -52.29 -60.11 -56.15
CA CYS A 216 -52.94 -60.64 -57.37
C CYS A 216 -52.95 -62.19 -57.38
N ARG A 217 -53.77 -62.92 -58.15
CA ARG A 217 -55.24 -63.11 -58.25
C ARG A 217 -55.43 -64.24 -59.30
N LEU A 218 -56.23 -65.26 -58.96
CA LEU A 218 -57.08 -66.19 -59.76
C LEU A 218 -56.61 -66.78 -61.12
N GLN A 219 -56.86 -68.09 -61.34
CA GLN A 219 -57.81 -68.62 -62.35
C GLN A 219 -57.85 -70.18 -62.41
N GLU A 220 -59.06 -70.74 -62.47
CA GLU A 220 -59.40 -72.11 -62.94
C GLU A 220 -59.68 -72.08 -64.47
N PRO A 221 -59.69 -73.20 -65.24
CA PRO A 221 -60.92 -74.02 -65.36
C PRO A 221 -60.73 -75.54 -65.65
N ALA A 222 -61.87 -76.24 -65.69
CA ALA A 222 -62.13 -77.68 -65.64
C ALA A 222 -61.97 -78.50 -66.96
N VAL A 223 -61.73 -79.83 -66.85
CA VAL A 223 -62.30 -80.90 -67.72
C VAL A 223 -62.38 -82.24 -66.96
N VAL A 224 -63.55 -82.87 -66.98
CA VAL A 224 -63.90 -84.14 -66.31
C VAL A 224 -63.91 -85.28 -67.35
N GLN A 225 -63.54 -86.51 -66.92
CA GLN A 225 -64.07 -87.83 -67.34
C GLN A 225 -63.08 -89.02 -67.40
N LYS A 226 -61.91 -88.91 -66.77
CA LYS A 226 -61.19 -90.08 -66.15
C LYS A 226 -61.11 -89.97 -64.62
N ALA A 227 -61.95 -89.12 -64.04
CA ALA A 227 -61.77 -88.58 -62.70
C ALA A 227 -62.29 -89.48 -61.56
N ALA A 228 -63.25 -90.39 -61.75
CA ALA A 228 -63.91 -91.03 -60.58
C ALA A 228 -63.08 -92.10 -59.83
N LYS A 229 -62.05 -92.70 -60.46
CA LYS A 229 -61.16 -93.68 -59.80
C LYS A 229 -59.80 -93.09 -59.39
N GLN A 230 -59.27 -92.12 -60.16
CA GLN A 230 -58.09 -91.34 -59.75
C GLN A 230 -58.44 -90.30 -58.68
N ALA A 231 -59.65 -89.72 -58.67
CA ALA A 231 -60.08 -88.82 -57.59
C ALA A 231 -60.24 -89.52 -56.25
N LYS A 232 -60.63 -90.80 -56.19
CA LYS A 232 -60.66 -91.53 -54.89
C LYS A 232 -59.26 -91.76 -54.31
N VAL A 233 -58.29 -92.11 -55.15
CA VAL A 233 -56.88 -92.28 -54.71
C VAL A 233 -56.24 -90.91 -54.40
N GLU A 234 -56.53 -89.87 -55.18
CA GLU A 234 -56.08 -88.51 -54.90
C GLU A 234 -56.75 -87.90 -53.66
N GLU A 235 -58.03 -88.19 -53.41
CA GLU A 235 -58.75 -87.75 -52.21
C GLU A 235 -58.19 -88.45 -50.97
N GLU A 236 -57.87 -89.75 -51.06
CA GLU A 236 -57.22 -90.49 -49.98
C GLU A 236 -55.77 -90.03 -49.75
N GLN A 237 -55.02 -89.71 -50.82
CA GLN A 237 -53.69 -89.10 -50.72
C GLN A 237 -53.72 -87.67 -50.18
N ARG A 238 -54.69 -86.84 -50.59
CA ARG A 238 -54.92 -85.50 -50.05
C ARG A 238 -55.39 -85.56 -48.60
N ALA A 239 -56.21 -86.54 -48.23
CA ALA A 239 -56.60 -86.79 -46.84
C ALA A 239 -55.39 -87.25 -46.00
N ALA A 240 -54.50 -88.09 -46.54
CA ALA A 240 -53.26 -88.48 -45.89
C ALA A 240 -52.27 -87.31 -45.74
N GLN A 241 -52.13 -86.46 -46.77
CA GLN A 241 -51.33 -85.24 -46.73
C GLN A 241 -51.92 -84.22 -45.76
N ALA A 242 -53.23 -84.02 -45.76
CA ALA A 242 -53.93 -83.15 -44.80
C ALA A 242 -53.74 -83.65 -43.36
N ARG A 243 -53.80 -84.97 -43.12
CA ARG A 243 -53.51 -85.57 -41.81
C ARG A 243 -52.04 -85.36 -41.39
N ARG A 244 -51.08 -85.41 -42.33
CA ARG A 244 -49.67 -85.09 -42.06
C ARG A 244 -49.47 -83.60 -41.77
N ALA A 245 -50.12 -82.72 -42.53
CA ALA A 245 -50.08 -81.29 -42.31
C ALA A 245 -50.69 -80.91 -40.94
N ILE A 246 -51.80 -81.53 -40.54
CA ILE A 246 -52.41 -81.34 -39.21
C ILE A 246 -51.46 -81.82 -38.10
N LYS A 247 -50.76 -82.95 -38.30
CA LYS A 247 -49.75 -83.43 -37.35
C LYS A 247 -48.54 -82.49 -37.26
N GLN A 248 -48.05 -81.98 -38.40
CA GLN A 248 -46.95 -81.01 -38.44
C GLN A 248 -47.35 -79.69 -37.78
N ALA A 249 -48.52 -79.14 -38.09
CA ALA A 249 -49.06 -77.94 -37.46
C ALA A 249 -49.24 -78.11 -35.94
N ARG A 250 -49.62 -79.32 -35.48
CA ARG A 250 -49.68 -79.62 -34.04
C ARG A 250 -48.29 -79.63 -33.39
N VAL A 251 -47.30 -80.26 -34.04
CA VAL A 251 -45.91 -80.27 -33.55
C VAL A 251 -45.33 -78.85 -33.53
N GLU A 252 -45.56 -78.04 -34.56
CA GLU A 252 -45.13 -76.64 -34.62
C GLU A 252 -45.79 -75.80 -33.53
N LYS A 253 -47.09 -75.98 -33.28
CA LYS A 253 -47.79 -75.30 -32.19
C LYS A 253 -47.27 -75.71 -30.82
N GLU A 254 -46.95 -77.00 -30.64
CA GLU A 254 -46.30 -77.50 -29.41
C GLU A 254 -44.88 -76.94 -29.23
N GLN A 255 -44.10 -76.83 -30.31
CA GLN A 255 -42.77 -76.20 -30.30
C GLN A 255 -42.83 -74.70 -30.00
N GLN A 256 -43.76 -73.96 -30.62
CA GLN A 256 -43.99 -72.54 -30.34
C GLN A 256 -44.44 -72.33 -28.89
N ALA A 257 -45.32 -73.18 -28.36
CA ALA A 257 -45.71 -73.14 -26.96
C ALA A 257 -44.53 -73.43 -26.00
N ALA A 258 -43.65 -74.37 -26.37
CA ALA A 258 -42.44 -74.66 -25.60
C ALA A 258 -41.43 -73.49 -25.64
N GLN A 259 -41.24 -72.86 -26.80
CA GLN A 259 -40.41 -71.66 -26.96
C GLN A 259 -40.96 -70.47 -26.17
N ALA A 260 -42.29 -70.23 -26.23
CA ALA A 260 -42.95 -69.20 -25.44
C ALA A 260 -42.76 -69.42 -23.94
N LYS A 261 -42.91 -70.66 -23.45
CA LYS A 261 -42.64 -71.01 -22.04
C LYS A 261 -41.19 -70.76 -21.64
N ARG A 262 -40.22 -71.04 -22.53
CA ARG A 262 -38.79 -70.77 -22.28
C ARG A 262 -38.51 -69.26 -22.24
N ALA A 263 -39.09 -68.49 -23.16
CA ALA A 263 -38.97 -67.03 -23.19
C ALA A 263 -39.53 -66.39 -21.90
N VAL A 264 -40.69 -66.85 -21.43
CA VAL A 264 -41.28 -66.37 -20.16
C VAL A 264 -40.37 -66.68 -18.96
N LYS A 265 -39.80 -67.89 -18.89
CA LYS A 265 -38.83 -68.23 -17.82
C LYS A 265 -37.57 -67.37 -17.88
N GLN A 266 -37.02 -67.13 -19.07
CA GLN A 266 -35.86 -66.28 -19.25
C GLN A 266 -36.14 -64.82 -18.86
N ALA A 267 -37.31 -64.29 -19.25
CA ALA A 267 -37.74 -62.94 -18.86
C ALA A 267 -37.87 -62.81 -17.33
N SER A 268 -38.45 -63.81 -16.66
CA SER A 268 -38.56 -63.82 -15.19
C SER A 268 -37.19 -63.85 -14.50
N VAL A 269 -36.23 -64.63 -15.01
CA VAL A 269 -34.85 -64.65 -14.48
C VAL A 269 -34.15 -63.30 -14.70
N GLN A 270 -34.31 -62.67 -15.86
CA GLN A 270 -33.75 -61.34 -16.13
C GLN A 270 -34.34 -60.27 -15.23
N GLU A 271 -35.65 -60.32 -14.96
CA GLU A 271 -36.32 -59.41 -14.04
C GLU A 271 -35.80 -59.59 -12.61
N GLN A 272 -35.65 -60.83 -12.13
CA GLN A 272 -35.05 -61.12 -10.83
C GLN A 272 -33.61 -60.58 -10.71
N GLN A 273 -32.81 -60.72 -11.77
CA GLN A 273 -31.45 -60.17 -11.81
C GLN A 273 -31.46 -58.63 -11.76
N ARG A 274 -32.34 -57.97 -12.50
CA ARG A 274 -32.50 -56.51 -12.47
C ARG A 274 -32.93 -56.02 -11.08
N VAL A 275 -33.88 -56.70 -10.45
CA VAL A 275 -34.32 -56.38 -9.07
C VAL A 275 -33.18 -56.57 -8.07
N ALA A 276 -32.38 -57.63 -8.20
CA ALA A 276 -31.21 -57.85 -7.35
C ALA A 276 -30.13 -56.76 -7.54
N GLN A 277 -29.84 -56.37 -8.78
CA GLN A 277 -28.93 -55.27 -9.10
C GLN A 277 -29.43 -53.94 -8.54
N ALA A 278 -30.72 -53.62 -8.72
CA ALA A 278 -31.33 -52.41 -8.17
C ALA A 278 -31.24 -52.37 -6.64
N LYS A 279 -31.51 -53.49 -5.95
CA LYS A 279 -31.35 -53.59 -4.48
C LYS A 279 -29.89 -53.36 -4.04
N ARG A 280 -28.91 -53.86 -4.79
CA ARG A 280 -27.47 -53.63 -4.51
C ARG A 280 -27.09 -52.16 -4.72
N ALA A 281 -27.55 -51.54 -5.80
CA ALA A 281 -27.31 -50.12 -6.08
C ALA A 281 -27.90 -49.22 -4.98
N ILE A 282 -29.12 -49.50 -4.52
CA ILE A 282 -29.74 -48.76 -3.40
C ILE A 282 -28.92 -48.89 -2.12
N LYS A 283 -28.43 -50.10 -1.79
CA LYS A 283 -27.57 -50.30 -0.61
C LYS A 283 -26.25 -49.54 -0.73
N GLN A 284 -25.60 -49.55 -1.89
CA GLN A 284 -24.37 -48.80 -2.14
C GLN A 284 -24.59 -47.30 -2.01
N ALA A 285 -25.64 -46.76 -2.64
CA ALA A 285 -25.99 -45.34 -2.53
C ALA A 285 -26.27 -44.91 -1.09
N ARG A 286 -26.87 -45.79 -0.26
CA ARG A 286 -27.07 -45.51 1.17
C ARG A 286 -25.75 -45.45 1.93
N VAL A 287 -24.84 -46.41 1.71
CA VAL A 287 -23.52 -46.43 2.35
C VAL A 287 -22.70 -45.20 1.94
N GLU A 288 -22.73 -44.80 0.68
CA GLU A 288 -22.06 -43.59 0.20
C GLU A 288 -22.61 -42.32 0.86
N LYS A 289 -23.93 -42.19 0.98
CA LYS A 289 -24.55 -41.06 1.70
C LYS A 289 -24.15 -41.04 3.17
N GLU A 290 -24.10 -42.19 3.84
CA GLU A 290 -23.66 -42.29 5.24
C GLU A 290 -22.18 -41.90 5.39
N GLN A 291 -21.32 -42.32 4.47
CA GLN A 291 -19.90 -41.93 4.44
C GLN A 291 -19.72 -40.43 4.19
N GLN A 292 -20.44 -39.85 3.23
CA GLN A 292 -20.41 -38.40 2.98
C GLN A 292 -20.90 -37.61 4.20
N ALA A 293 -21.96 -38.06 4.86
CA ALA A 293 -22.45 -37.44 6.09
C ALA A 293 -21.41 -37.52 7.23
N ALA A 294 -20.71 -38.65 7.37
CA ALA A 294 -19.64 -38.81 8.34
C ALA A 294 -18.43 -37.91 8.04
N GLN A 295 -18.03 -37.79 6.78
CA GLN A 295 -16.96 -36.88 6.34
C GLN A 295 -17.35 -35.41 6.57
N ALA A 296 -18.58 -35.03 6.24
CA ALA A 296 -19.09 -33.68 6.51
C ALA A 296 -19.06 -33.35 8.01
N LYS A 297 -19.52 -34.28 8.87
CA LYS A 297 -19.43 -34.11 10.34
C LYS A 297 -17.99 -33.94 10.83
N ARG A 298 -17.03 -34.69 10.28
CA ARG A 298 -15.60 -34.56 10.61
C ARG A 298 -15.05 -33.21 10.15
N ALA A 299 -15.38 -32.76 8.94
CA ALA A 299 -14.97 -31.46 8.42
C ALA A 299 -15.49 -30.30 9.29
N VAL A 300 -16.75 -30.36 9.72
CA VAL A 300 -17.34 -29.36 10.63
C VAL A 300 -16.61 -29.33 11.98
N LYS A 301 -16.30 -30.50 12.56
CA LYS A 301 -15.51 -30.57 13.81
C LYS A 301 -14.11 -29.96 13.64
N GLN A 302 -13.42 -30.27 12.54
CA GLN A 302 -12.10 -29.70 12.26
C GLN A 302 -12.15 -28.18 12.05
N ALA A 303 -13.14 -27.68 11.31
CA ALA A 303 -13.35 -26.25 11.13
C ALA A 303 -13.58 -25.53 12.47
N ARG A 304 -14.39 -26.11 13.36
CA ARG A 304 -14.63 -25.56 14.71
C ARG A 304 -13.35 -25.51 15.56
N VAL A 305 -12.50 -26.55 15.49
CA VAL A 305 -11.22 -26.56 16.19
C VAL A 305 -10.27 -25.48 15.64
N GLN A 306 -10.19 -25.33 14.32
CA GLN A 306 -9.37 -24.28 13.68
C GLN A 306 -9.86 -22.87 14.04
N GLU A 307 -11.18 -22.66 14.08
CA GLU A 307 -11.75 -21.38 14.51
C GLU A 307 -11.41 -21.07 15.97
N GLN A 308 -11.54 -22.05 16.87
CA GLN A 308 -11.14 -21.89 18.27
C GLN A 308 -9.65 -21.55 18.41
N GLN A 309 -8.77 -22.19 17.64
CA GLN A 309 -7.34 -21.86 17.62
C GLN A 309 -7.09 -20.43 17.13
N ARG A 310 -7.76 -19.99 16.06
CA ARG A 310 -7.66 -18.60 15.56
C ARG A 310 -8.15 -17.59 16.59
N VAL A 311 -9.25 -17.86 17.28
CA VAL A 311 -9.77 -16.99 18.35
C VAL A 311 -8.78 -16.93 19.52
N ALA A 312 -8.17 -18.05 19.91
CA ALA A 312 -7.16 -18.07 20.97
C ALA A 312 -5.91 -17.27 20.59
N GLN A 313 -5.41 -17.42 19.34
CA GLN A 313 -4.29 -16.63 18.83
C GLN A 313 -4.62 -15.14 18.77
N ALA A 314 -5.81 -14.77 18.30
CA ALA A 314 -6.27 -13.37 18.29
C ALA A 314 -6.31 -12.77 19.70
N LYS A 315 -6.84 -13.50 20.69
CA LYS A 315 -6.85 -13.07 22.10
C LYS A 315 -5.42 -12.87 22.64
N ARG A 316 -4.48 -13.75 22.31
CA ARG A 316 -3.05 -13.60 22.70
C ARG A 316 -2.41 -12.38 22.05
N ALA A 317 -2.64 -12.16 20.76
CA ALA A 317 -2.14 -10.99 20.03
C ALA A 317 -2.65 -9.67 20.63
N VAL A 318 -3.94 -9.60 20.98
CA VAL A 318 -4.53 -8.42 21.65
C VAL A 318 -3.88 -8.17 23.02
N LYS A 319 -3.66 -9.22 23.84
CA LYS A 319 -2.97 -9.08 25.12
C LYS A 319 -1.53 -8.56 24.94
N GLN A 320 -0.77 -9.11 24.00
CA GLN A 320 0.59 -8.66 23.70
C GLN A 320 0.62 -7.21 23.21
N ALA A 321 -0.30 -6.80 22.34
CA ALA A 321 -0.41 -5.43 21.87
C ALA A 321 -0.68 -4.43 23.02
N LYS A 322 -1.55 -4.80 23.98
CA LYS A 322 -1.80 -4.00 25.19
C LYS A 322 -0.54 -3.86 26.05
N VAL A 323 0.21 -4.93 26.26
CA VAL A 323 1.47 -4.90 27.02
C VAL A 323 2.51 -4.00 26.33
N LYS A 324 2.70 -4.14 25.01
CA LYS A 324 3.62 -3.27 24.25
C LYS A 324 3.25 -1.79 24.36
N LYS A 325 1.96 -1.46 24.21
CA LYS A 325 1.48 -0.07 24.33
C LYS A 325 1.70 0.48 25.75
N ALA A 326 1.49 -0.34 26.78
CA ALA A 326 1.75 0.05 28.17
C ALA A 326 3.25 0.30 28.41
N GLN A 327 4.14 -0.56 27.90
CA GLN A 327 5.58 -0.39 27.98
C GLN A 327 6.06 0.89 27.28
N GLN A 328 5.59 1.16 26.06
CA GLN A 328 5.92 2.39 25.32
C GLN A 328 5.46 3.64 26.08
N THR A 329 4.25 3.61 26.66
CA THR A 329 3.74 4.73 27.47
C THR A 329 4.59 4.95 28.72
N ALA A 330 5.03 3.88 29.38
CA ALA A 330 5.91 3.98 30.55
C ALA A 330 7.30 4.53 30.18
N GLN A 331 7.88 4.07 29.07
CA GLN A 331 9.16 4.58 28.56
C GLN A 331 9.06 6.07 28.19
N ALA A 332 8.00 6.48 27.49
CA ALA A 332 7.77 7.88 27.16
C ALA A 332 7.66 8.75 28.43
N LYS A 333 6.90 8.31 29.44
CA LYS A 333 6.82 9.03 30.74
C LYS A 333 8.18 9.16 31.43
N ARG A 334 9.03 8.12 31.37
CA ARG A 334 10.40 8.17 31.94
C ARG A 334 11.29 9.15 31.18
N ALA A 335 11.24 9.14 29.85
CA ALA A 335 12.00 10.08 29.00
C ALA A 335 11.62 11.53 29.29
N VAL A 336 10.32 11.85 29.42
CA VAL A 336 9.88 13.21 29.77
C VAL A 336 10.40 13.62 31.16
N LYS A 337 10.35 12.73 32.16
CA LYS A 337 10.90 13.02 33.50
C LYS A 337 12.40 13.29 33.44
N GLN A 338 13.16 12.49 32.70
CA GLN A 338 14.60 12.68 32.54
C GLN A 338 14.95 14.00 31.82
N ALA A 339 14.23 14.34 30.74
CA ALA A 339 14.41 15.61 30.04
C ALA A 339 14.16 16.81 30.95
N ARG A 340 13.10 16.77 31.78
CA ARG A 340 12.81 17.83 32.76
C ARG A 340 13.92 17.99 33.80
N VAL A 341 14.50 16.88 34.28
CA VAL A 341 15.63 16.93 35.23
C VAL A 341 16.87 17.54 34.57
N GLN A 342 17.19 17.16 33.33
CA GLN A 342 18.31 17.74 32.58
C GLN A 342 18.14 19.23 32.32
N GLU A 343 16.93 19.67 31.96
CA GLU A 343 16.63 21.08 31.77
C GLU A 343 16.81 21.87 33.07
N GLN A 344 16.29 21.36 34.20
CA GLN A 344 16.50 21.97 35.51
C GLN A 344 17.99 22.08 35.88
N GLN A 345 18.79 21.05 35.58
CA GLN A 345 20.25 21.09 35.79
C GLN A 345 20.92 22.16 34.93
N ARG A 346 20.57 22.26 33.64
CA ARG A 346 21.10 23.30 32.74
C ARG A 346 20.74 24.70 33.22
N VAL A 347 19.50 24.93 33.64
CA VAL A 347 19.07 26.23 34.20
C VAL A 347 19.83 26.56 35.48
N ALA A 348 20.04 25.58 36.37
CA ALA A 348 20.82 25.78 37.59
C ALA A 348 22.29 26.12 37.29
N GLN A 349 22.92 25.43 36.33
CA GLN A 349 24.28 25.72 35.88
C GLN A 349 24.40 27.11 35.26
N ALA A 350 23.46 27.49 34.38
CA ALA A 350 23.42 28.82 33.77
C ALA A 350 23.29 29.93 34.83
N LYS A 351 22.43 29.75 35.84
CA LYS A 351 22.30 30.70 36.96
C LYS A 351 23.59 30.82 37.77
N ARG A 352 24.32 29.72 38.00
CA ARG A 352 25.62 29.75 38.70
C ARG A 352 26.68 30.47 37.88
N ALA A 353 26.78 30.18 36.58
CA ALA A 353 27.70 30.85 35.67
C ALA A 353 27.44 32.36 35.60
N ALA A 354 26.18 32.78 35.48
CA ALA A 354 25.80 34.20 35.48
C ALA A 354 26.18 34.91 36.79
N LYS A 355 26.00 34.26 37.95
CA LYS A 355 26.44 34.81 39.24
C LYS A 355 27.96 34.97 39.29
N GLN A 356 28.71 33.97 38.85
CA GLN A 356 30.18 34.02 38.81
C GLN A 356 30.69 35.12 37.89
N ALA A 357 30.12 35.25 36.68
CA ALA A 357 30.45 36.32 35.75
C ALA A 357 30.22 37.71 36.36
N ARG A 358 29.08 37.91 37.05
CA ARG A 358 28.80 39.18 37.75
C ARG A 358 29.81 39.49 38.84
N VAL A 359 30.26 38.49 39.60
CA VAL A 359 31.30 38.67 40.63
C VAL A 359 32.64 39.04 39.99
N GLN A 360 33.03 38.38 38.90
CA GLN A 360 34.26 38.72 38.17
C GLN A 360 34.22 40.13 37.58
N GLU A 361 33.09 40.54 37.00
CA GLU A 361 32.87 41.90 36.50
C GLU A 361 33.07 42.93 37.62
N GLN A 362 32.45 42.70 38.79
CA GLN A 362 32.60 43.58 39.95
C GLN A 362 34.05 43.66 40.44
N GLN A 363 34.78 42.53 40.46
CA GLN A 363 36.20 42.51 40.82
C GLN A 363 37.04 43.31 39.82
N ARG A 364 36.81 43.16 38.52
CA ARG A 364 37.50 43.93 37.47
C ARG A 364 37.25 45.43 37.60
N VAL A 365 35.99 45.83 37.83
CA VAL A 365 35.63 47.24 38.06
C VAL A 365 36.31 47.79 39.31
N ALA A 366 36.37 47.02 40.40
CA ALA A 366 37.06 47.43 41.62
C ALA A 366 38.58 47.59 41.41
N GLN A 367 39.22 46.65 40.70
CA GLN A 367 40.63 46.72 40.35
C GLN A 367 40.92 47.94 39.45
N ALA A 368 40.11 48.19 38.43
CA ALA A 368 40.24 49.35 37.56
C ALA A 368 40.15 50.67 38.34
N LYS A 369 39.18 50.80 39.26
CA LYS A 369 39.05 51.97 40.14
C LYS A 369 40.29 52.16 41.02
N ARG A 370 40.86 51.08 41.58
CA ARG A 370 42.11 51.14 42.36
C ARG A 370 43.29 51.57 41.50
N ALA A 371 43.44 51.03 40.30
CA ALA A 371 44.50 51.41 39.36
C ALA A 371 44.45 52.90 39.00
N VAL A 372 43.25 53.44 38.71
CA VAL A 372 43.06 54.88 38.44
C VAL A 372 43.45 55.74 39.65
N LYS A 373 43.05 55.34 40.87
CA LYS A 373 43.45 56.06 42.09
C LYS A 373 44.97 56.05 42.28
N GLN A 374 45.62 54.90 42.11
CA GLN A 374 47.08 54.78 42.21
C GLN A 374 47.80 55.62 41.15
N ALA A 375 47.31 55.64 39.90
CA ALA A 375 47.88 56.47 38.84
C ALA A 375 47.79 57.97 39.18
N LYS A 376 46.66 58.43 39.73
CA LYS A 376 46.51 59.83 40.21
C LYS A 376 47.51 60.16 41.32
N VAL A 377 47.68 59.27 42.30
CA VAL A 377 48.65 59.45 43.39
C VAL A 377 50.08 59.52 42.85
N LYS A 378 50.47 58.60 41.96
CA LYS A 378 51.81 58.62 41.32
C LYS A 378 52.05 59.93 40.56
N LYS A 379 51.08 60.40 39.76
CA LYS A 379 51.19 61.68 39.03
C LYS A 379 51.32 62.88 39.97
N ALA A 380 50.58 62.88 41.09
CA ALA A 380 50.70 63.92 42.11
C ALA A 380 52.08 63.90 42.79
N GLN A 381 52.60 62.71 43.13
CA GLN A 381 53.94 62.55 43.70
C GLN A 381 55.03 63.04 42.74
N GLN A 382 54.98 62.64 41.46
CA GLN A 382 55.91 63.12 40.43
C GLN A 382 55.87 64.64 40.29
N THR A 383 54.67 65.24 40.28
CA THR A 383 54.50 66.70 40.22
C THR A 383 55.12 67.39 41.45
N ALA A 384 54.94 66.82 42.65
CA ALA A 384 55.52 67.34 43.88
C ALA A 384 57.04 67.23 43.90
N GLN A 385 57.60 66.10 43.44
CA GLN A 385 59.04 65.90 43.28
C GLN A 385 59.64 66.89 42.29
N ALA A 386 59.02 67.08 41.12
CA ALA A 386 59.45 68.07 40.12
C ALA A 386 59.48 69.49 40.71
N LYS A 387 58.43 69.90 41.44
CA LYS A 387 58.40 71.21 42.13
C LYS A 387 59.52 71.35 43.17
N ARG A 388 59.83 70.29 43.92
CA ARG A 388 60.94 70.29 44.89
C ARG A 388 62.30 70.40 44.19
N ALA A 389 62.51 69.68 43.09
CA ALA A 389 63.74 69.74 42.30
C ALA A 389 63.98 71.15 41.75
N VAL A 390 62.95 71.81 41.21
CA VAL A 390 63.04 73.21 40.74
C VAL A 390 63.42 74.17 41.88
N LYS A 391 62.80 74.01 43.06
CA LYS A 391 63.17 74.83 44.23
C LYS A 391 64.62 74.61 44.66
N GLN A 392 65.07 73.37 44.71
CA GLN A 392 66.47 73.04 45.06
C GLN A 392 67.46 73.60 44.04
N ALA A 393 67.17 73.48 42.73
CA ALA A 393 68.00 74.06 41.68
C ALA A 393 68.13 75.58 41.83
N ARG A 394 67.01 76.29 42.12
CA ARG A 394 67.03 77.74 42.37
C ARG A 394 67.86 78.12 43.59
N VAL A 395 67.80 77.33 44.67
CA VAL A 395 68.64 77.56 45.87
C VAL A 395 70.13 77.35 45.55
N GLN A 396 70.47 76.29 44.81
CA GLN A 396 71.85 76.03 44.39
C GLN A 396 72.38 77.15 43.48
N GLU A 397 71.57 77.64 42.55
CA GLU A 397 71.93 78.79 41.70
C GLU A 397 72.18 80.05 42.53
N GLN A 398 71.31 80.36 43.49
CA GLN A 398 71.52 81.48 44.41
C GLN A 398 72.81 81.32 45.24
N GLN A 399 73.11 80.12 45.72
CA GLN A 399 74.36 79.83 46.43
C GLN A 399 75.58 80.03 45.52
N ARG A 400 75.54 79.55 44.28
CA ARG A 400 76.61 79.76 43.29
C ARG A 400 76.83 81.24 42.99
N LEU A 401 75.75 82.01 42.77
CA LEU A 401 75.83 83.46 42.58
C LEU A 401 76.41 84.18 43.80
N ALA A 402 76.04 83.77 45.02
CA ALA A 402 76.59 84.33 46.25
C ALA A 402 78.09 84.00 46.41
N GLN A 403 78.50 82.76 46.11
CA GLN A 403 79.90 82.34 46.10
C GLN A 403 80.70 83.13 45.05
N ALA A 404 80.19 83.26 43.82
CA ALA A 404 80.81 84.05 42.76
C ALA A 404 80.99 85.52 43.17
N LYS A 405 79.98 86.13 43.79
CA LYS A 405 80.08 87.50 44.34
C LYS A 405 81.15 87.62 45.43
N ARG A 406 81.26 86.62 46.33
CA ARG A 406 82.31 86.59 47.37
C ARG A 406 83.70 86.44 46.76
N ALA A 407 83.87 85.53 45.79
CA ALA A 407 85.12 85.34 45.06
C ALA A 407 85.55 86.61 44.32
N ALA A 408 84.62 87.28 43.64
CA ALA A 408 84.89 88.57 42.98
C ALA A 408 85.31 89.67 43.97
N LYS A 409 84.68 89.74 45.16
CA LYS A 409 85.12 90.65 46.23
C LYS A 409 86.52 90.33 46.72
N GLN A 410 86.83 89.05 46.96
CA GLN A 410 88.16 88.62 47.38
C GLN A 410 89.22 88.93 46.32
N ALA A 411 88.93 88.69 45.04
CA ALA A 411 89.82 89.04 43.93
C ALA A 411 90.10 90.54 43.89
N ARG A 412 89.08 91.40 44.06
CA ARG A 412 89.27 92.86 44.17
C ARG A 412 90.14 93.27 45.35
N VAL A 413 89.97 92.63 46.52
CA VAL A 413 90.80 92.90 47.70
C VAL A 413 92.26 92.49 47.43
N GLN A 414 92.49 91.33 46.82
CA GLN A 414 93.83 90.88 46.44
C GLN A 414 94.48 91.81 45.40
N GLU A 415 93.72 92.29 44.42
CA GLU A 415 94.18 93.26 43.44
C GLU A 415 94.58 94.59 44.11
N GLN A 416 93.76 95.11 45.04
CA GLN A 416 94.10 96.28 45.83
C GLN A 416 95.35 96.07 46.68
N GLN A 417 95.51 94.91 47.31
CA GLN A 417 96.72 94.56 48.05
C GLN A 417 97.96 94.53 47.14
N ARG A 418 97.85 93.93 45.94
CA ARG A 418 98.94 93.92 44.94
C ARG A 418 99.29 95.33 44.49
N LEU A 419 98.31 96.19 44.20
CA LEU A 419 98.55 97.59 43.85
C LEU A 419 99.21 98.36 45.00
N ALA A 420 98.80 98.13 46.24
CA ALA A 420 99.42 98.74 47.41
C ALA A 420 100.87 98.26 47.60
N GLN A 421 101.13 96.97 47.42
CA GLN A 421 102.49 96.40 47.43
C GLN A 421 103.36 96.98 46.31
N ALA A 422 102.83 97.08 45.08
CA ALA A 422 103.51 97.70 43.95
C ALA A 422 103.85 99.18 44.24
N LYS A 423 102.90 99.96 44.78
CA LYS A 423 103.16 101.35 45.21
C LYS A 423 104.25 101.43 46.29
N ARG A 424 104.27 100.51 47.25
CA ARG A 424 105.34 100.43 48.27
C ARG A 424 106.68 100.08 47.64
N ALA A 425 106.72 99.13 46.70
CA ALA A 425 107.93 98.76 45.98
C ALA A 425 108.48 99.93 45.16
N VAL A 426 107.63 100.69 44.48
CA VAL A 426 108.03 101.93 43.76
C VAL A 426 108.59 102.96 44.74
N LYS A 427 107.94 103.19 45.89
CA LYS A 427 108.49 104.08 46.93
C LYS A 427 109.85 103.62 47.43
N GLN A 428 110.02 102.32 47.70
CA GLN A 428 111.31 101.77 48.12
C GLN A 428 112.38 101.88 47.03
N ALA A 429 112.02 101.66 45.77
CA ALA A 429 112.91 101.84 44.63
C ALA A 429 113.36 103.31 44.52
N ARG A 430 112.43 104.26 44.68
CA ARG A 430 112.75 105.70 44.70
C ARG A 430 113.65 106.08 45.88
N VAL A 431 113.40 105.54 47.08
CA VAL A 431 114.30 105.76 48.24
C VAL A 431 115.69 105.17 47.98
N LYS A 432 115.78 103.98 47.35
CA LYS A 432 117.07 103.39 46.95
C LYS A 432 117.77 104.21 45.87
N GLU A 433 117.02 104.79 44.94
CA GLU A 433 117.55 105.69 43.90
C GLU A 433 118.03 107.01 44.50
N GLU A 434 117.28 107.60 45.44
CA GLU A 434 117.69 108.78 46.20
C GLU A 434 118.93 108.47 47.07
N GLN A 435 119.03 107.29 47.68
CA GLN A 435 120.24 106.83 48.38
C GLN A 435 121.43 106.65 47.43
N ARG A 436 121.21 106.13 46.21
CA ARG A 436 122.26 106.03 45.17
C ARG A 436 122.70 107.39 44.67
N ALA A 437 121.77 108.32 44.45
CA ALA A 437 122.05 109.69 44.06
C ALA A 437 122.81 110.45 45.17
N ALA A 438 122.50 110.19 46.44
CA ALA A 438 123.28 110.73 47.55
C ALA A 438 124.70 110.14 47.63
N GLN A 439 124.90 108.90 47.20
CA GLN A 439 126.22 108.27 47.13
C GLN A 439 127.05 108.72 45.91
N SER A 440 126.42 109.14 44.80
CA SER A 440 127.13 109.65 43.61
C SER A 440 127.54 111.12 43.69
N VAL A 441 127.24 111.82 44.80
CA VAL A 441 127.65 113.22 45.04
C VAL A 441 128.92 113.28 45.92
N ILE A 442 129.47 112.12 46.31
CA ILE A 442 130.66 111.99 47.17
C ILE A 442 131.90 111.51 46.38
N GLU A 443 131.78 111.21 45.08
CA GLU A 443 132.90 111.03 44.14
C GLU A 443 132.99 112.21 43.18
#